data_AF-A0A175WE02-F1
#
_entry.id   AF-A0A175WE02-F1
#
_cell.length_a   1.000
_cell.length_b   1.000
_cell.length_c   1.000
_cell.angle_alpha   90.00
_cell.angle_beta   90.00
_cell.angle_gamma   90.00
#
_symmetry.space_group_name_H-M   'P 1'
#
loop_
_entity.id
_entity.type
_entity.pdbx_description
1 polymer ?
#
loop_
_entity_poly.entity_id
_entity_poly.type
_entity_poly.pdbx_seq_one_letter_code
_entity_poly.pdbx_strand_id
1 'polypeptide(L)'
;MATAASSPPPASRWGLRLSLLAAAAAGCVAVVLNRNYGLNLNLQQRVPALGVWSGQPPIPNSPAGDDVQTYCYQSVRTSAIIEDADSGHAENCFSVSSSKGTFTRVFAARSSSSSGIVVDVDDDDDDDAQTIRPGHVIPGLWDGHGHLIQYGEFLHSADLFGAASPAEVRERLAAYLASRSPDEAVGTRAQWARGVSSFSLDMLEEDERLRGKYFMLDRVDVHCTWVSKAVLDLLPEDLPDVPGGEIVRTPGMGVFCDNAIDLVTALWPRPDKERKKGFVKSAMRELHKVGLVGVHNAGTTPGEIAMLEEMSRTEDWTLRVYAMIECDERNTFCPGKAVKVEREDGMLSVRGVKLFADGALGSWGSALIDPYTDRPGISGSLLVNASTLTSLAKSWAVAGFQVNIHAIGDLANRLTIDALEAALKSVCPGETEDLSACQSRHRFRIEHAQIIHPDDQERMHRIGIIPSIQPTHATSDMAYAERRLGEERTRTEAYRMRSLLDINPVLGSDFPVEPPNPFEGVYAAVTRKNPHTGVGPPGHEGGWHLEEALSVEQALDGFTRGAAKGAFLEGKAGVIKEGAFADWVVLDYDVTKVGKEELRRLKVRETWVGGKRVYQVGDETNTNGESEAKEDL
;
A
#
# COMPACT_ATOMS: atom_id res chain seq x y z
N MET A 1 -67.19 38.79 -28.21
CA MET A 1 -67.81 37.69 -29.00
C MET A 1 -67.46 36.39 -28.26
N ALA A 2 -68.27 36.00 -27.27
CA ALA A 2 -69.35 34.99 -27.37
C ALA A 2 -68.76 33.62 -27.78
N THR A 3 -68.77 32.52 -27.00
CA THR A 3 -69.67 31.96 -25.95
C THR A 3 -68.90 30.86 -25.16
N ALA A 4 -68.84 30.85 -23.82
CA ALA A 4 -69.73 30.21 -22.81
C ALA A 4 -69.79 28.66 -22.88
N ALA A 5 -69.22 27.91 -21.92
CA ALA A 5 -69.78 27.38 -20.63
C ALA A 5 -70.70 26.14 -20.85
N SER A 6 -70.80 25.06 -20.06
CA SER A 6 -70.51 24.63 -18.66
C SER A 6 -70.76 23.09 -18.60
N SER A 7 -70.12 22.23 -17.79
CA SER A 7 -70.45 21.91 -16.37
C SER A 7 -69.59 20.73 -15.84
N PRO A 8 -69.25 20.64 -14.53
CA PRO A 8 -68.52 19.52 -13.90
C PRO A 8 -69.39 18.74 -12.84
N PRO A 9 -68.87 17.91 -11.88
CA PRO A 9 -69.12 16.45 -11.75
C PRO A 9 -69.77 16.04 -10.38
N PRO A 10 -69.73 14.74 -9.96
CA PRO A 10 -69.06 14.47 -8.66
C PRO A 10 -68.39 13.09 -8.45
N ALA A 11 -67.38 13.12 -7.56
CA ALA A 11 -66.80 12.11 -6.65
C ALA A 11 -67.14 10.60 -6.76
N SER A 12 -66.12 9.75 -6.85
CA SER A 12 -65.65 8.87 -5.74
C SER A 12 -64.57 7.88 -6.18
N ARG A 13 -63.76 7.46 -5.20
CA ARG A 13 -62.73 6.39 -5.20
C ARG A 13 -61.33 6.75 -5.71
N TRP A 14 -60.57 7.26 -4.74
CA TRP A 14 -59.12 7.16 -4.68
C TRP A 14 -58.71 5.68 -4.60
N GLY A 15 -57.83 5.25 -5.51
CA GLY A 15 -57.11 3.98 -5.45
C GLY A 15 -55.62 4.26 -5.51
N LEU A 16 -55.00 4.43 -4.34
CA LEU A 16 -53.56 4.34 -4.16
C LEU A 16 -53.11 2.90 -4.49
N ARG A 17 -52.15 2.74 -5.40
CA ARG A 17 -51.22 1.60 -5.38
C ARG A 17 -49.89 2.09 -4.83
N LEU A 18 -49.78 2.01 -3.51
CA LEU A 18 -48.52 1.94 -2.79
C LEU A 18 -48.07 0.47 -2.80
N SER A 19 -46.93 0.15 -3.39
CA SER A 19 -46.18 -1.07 -3.06
C SER A 19 -45.21 -0.72 -1.95
N LEU A 20 -45.52 -1.26 -0.77
CA LEU A 20 -44.81 -1.05 0.48
C LEU A 20 -43.38 -1.61 0.46
N LEU A 21 -42.42 -0.77 0.86
CA LEU A 21 -41.38 -1.17 1.81
C LEU A 21 -42.04 -1.35 3.19
N ALA A 22 -41.72 -2.45 3.88
CA ALA A 22 -41.95 -2.58 5.31
C ALA A 22 -40.76 -3.31 5.96
N ALA A 23 -40.02 -2.56 6.77
CA ALA A 23 -39.15 -3.04 7.83
C ALA A 23 -39.74 -2.53 9.17
N ALA A 24 -40.03 -3.44 10.11
CA ALA A 24 -40.17 -3.27 11.57
C ALA A 24 -40.65 -4.63 12.13
N ALA A 25 -39.91 -5.40 12.95
CA ALA A 25 -39.40 -5.17 14.31
C ALA A 25 -40.44 -5.41 15.45
N ALA A 26 -40.10 -6.41 16.28
CA ALA A 26 -40.18 -6.47 17.76
C ALA A 26 -41.36 -7.14 18.52
N GLY A 27 -40.95 -8.00 19.48
CA GLY A 27 -41.56 -8.26 20.80
C GLY A 27 -42.51 -9.46 20.89
N CYS A 28 -42.52 -10.37 21.87
CA CYS A 28 -41.92 -10.54 23.21
C CYS A 28 -41.97 -12.08 23.50
N VAL A 29 -41.28 -12.71 24.45
CA VAL A 29 -41.37 -12.55 25.91
C VAL A 29 -40.21 -13.35 26.55
N ALA A 30 -39.44 -12.68 27.40
CA ALA A 30 -38.63 -13.32 28.43
C ALA A 30 -39.53 -13.76 29.59
N VAL A 31 -39.35 -14.97 30.09
CA VAL A 31 -39.81 -15.39 31.43
C VAL A 31 -38.57 -15.73 32.26
N VAL A 32 -38.35 -14.94 33.29
CA VAL A 32 -37.43 -15.20 34.41
C VAL A 32 -38.29 -15.46 35.65
N LEU A 33 -37.79 -16.33 36.55
CA LEU A 33 -38.15 -16.65 37.95
C LEU A 33 -38.39 -18.17 38.10
N ASN A 34 -37.86 -18.93 39.07
CA ASN A 34 -36.95 -18.69 40.19
C ASN A 34 -36.59 -20.08 40.83
N ARG A 35 -35.40 -20.16 41.46
CA ARG A 35 -35.01 -20.97 42.65
C ARG A 35 -35.09 -22.52 42.71
N ASN A 36 -33.89 -23.09 42.94
CA ASN A 36 -33.46 -24.09 43.94
C ASN A 36 -34.29 -25.37 44.19
N TYR A 37 -33.68 -26.55 43.99
CA TYR A 37 -33.47 -27.60 45.00
C TYR A 37 -32.37 -28.56 44.52
N GLY A 38 -31.53 -29.03 45.45
CA GLY A 38 -30.38 -29.89 45.18
C GLY A 38 -30.64 -31.39 45.32
N LEU A 39 -29.50 -32.12 45.27
CA LEU A 39 -29.23 -33.52 45.61
C LEU A 39 -29.38 -34.59 44.51
N ASN A 40 -28.20 -35.03 44.04
CA ASN A 40 -27.73 -36.41 43.88
C ASN A 40 -28.76 -37.51 43.60
N LEU A 41 -28.59 -38.22 42.48
CA LEU A 41 -28.19 -39.65 42.48
C LEU A 41 -27.96 -40.18 41.07
N ASN A 42 -26.96 -41.07 40.99
CA ASN A 42 -26.50 -41.86 39.86
C ASN A 42 -27.62 -42.51 39.02
N LEU A 43 -27.43 -42.51 37.70
CA LEU A 43 -27.81 -43.66 36.87
C LEU A 43 -26.87 -43.78 35.66
N GLN A 44 -26.16 -44.91 35.65
CA GLN A 44 -25.29 -45.39 34.59
C GLN A 44 -26.12 -45.69 33.34
N GLN A 45 -25.72 -45.17 32.17
CA GLN A 45 -25.88 -45.87 30.90
C GLN A 45 -24.68 -45.63 29.98
N ARG A 46 -24.22 -46.75 29.42
CA ARG A 46 -23.05 -46.96 28.56
C ARG A 46 -23.34 -46.54 27.12
N VAL A 47 -22.42 -45.82 26.46
CA VAL A 47 -22.00 -46.02 25.05
C VAL A 47 -20.61 -45.37 24.86
N PRO A 48 -19.79 -45.74 23.85
CA PRO A 48 -18.61 -46.58 24.00
C PRO A 48 -17.27 -45.82 23.86
N ALA A 49 -16.20 -46.51 24.28
CA ALA A 49 -14.81 -46.08 24.23
C ALA A 49 -14.36 -45.61 22.84
N LEU A 50 -13.90 -44.35 22.77
CA LEU A 50 -12.98 -43.86 21.76
C LEU A 50 -11.63 -43.62 22.42
N GLY A 51 -10.61 -44.15 21.77
CA GLY A 51 -9.29 -44.43 22.32
C GLY A 51 -8.53 -43.21 22.81
N VAL A 52 -7.77 -43.46 23.87
CA VAL A 52 -6.72 -42.62 24.41
C VAL A 52 -5.67 -42.37 23.32
N TRP A 53 -5.59 -41.12 22.85
CA TRP A 53 -4.38 -40.57 22.25
C TRP A 53 -3.79 -39.60 23.27
N SER A 54 -3.07 -40.15 24.25
CA SER A 54 -2.11 -39.40 25.05
C SER A 54 -0.81 -39.30 24.27
N GLY A 55 -0.82 -38.48 23.22
CA GLY A 55 0.42 -38.00 22.62
C GLY A 55 1.01 -36.96 23.57
N GLN A 56 2.11 -37.30 24.23
CA GLN A 56 2.95 -36.28 24.86
C GLN A 56 3.34 -35.27 23.78
N PRO A 57 3.26 -33.96 24.04
CA PRO A 57 3.88 -32.99 23.14
C PRO A 57 5.38 -33.35 23.04
N PRO A 58 6.01 -33.20 21.87
CA PRO A 58 7.45 -33.38 21.78
C PRO A 58 8.10 -32.43 22.78
N ILE A 59 8.87 -33.01 23.69
CA ILE A 59 9.79 -32.27 24.55
C ILE A 59 10.62 -31.41 23.58
N PRO A 60 10.65 -30.08 23.73
CA PRO A 60 11.53 -29.28 22.89
C PRO A 60 12.94 -29.80 23.16
N ASN A 61 13.61 -30.27 22.09
CA ASN A 61 15.05 -30.48 22.13
C ASN A 61 15.67 -29.24 22.78
N SER A 62 16.65 -29.46 23.66
CA SER A 62 17.48 -28.42 24.30
C SER A 62 17.67 -27.23 23.36
N PRO A 63 17.62 -25.97 23.86
CA PRO A 63 17.82 -24.83 22.99
C PRO A 63 19.16 -25.03 22.28
N ALA A 64 19.09 -25.25 20.96
CA ALA A 64 20.27 -25.11 20.13
C ALA A 64 20.83 -23.73 20.47
N GLY A 65 22.12 -23.65 20.78
CA GLY A 65 22.78 -22.38 21.04
C GLY A 65 22.33 -21.38 19.97
N ASP A 66 22.01 -20.16 20.38
CA ASP A 66 21.55 -19.11 19.46
C ASP A 66 22.61 -18.98 18.36
N ASP A 67 22.30 -19.44 17.15
CA ASP A 67 23.25 -19.47 16.04
C ASP A 67 23.49 -18.03 15.59
N VAL A 68 24.54 -17.43 16.16
CA VAL A 68 24.95 -16.06 15.92
C VAL A 68 25.95 -16.05 14.79
N GLN A 69 25.55 -15.51 13.64
CA GLN A 69 26.41 -15.37 12.48
C GLN A 69 26.88 -13.93 12.32
N THR A 70 28.16 -13.73 12.04
CA THR A 70 28.71 -12.41 11.77
C THR A 70 28.90 -12.15 10.27
N TYR A 71 28.63 -10.91 9.88
CA TYR A 71 28.72 -10.42 8.52
C TYR A 71 29.60 -9.17 8.50
N CYS A 72 30.63 -9.17 7.65
CA CYS A 72 31.44 -7.99 7.37
C CYS A 72 31.34 -7.62 5.88
N TYR A 73 31.20 -6.34 5.57
CA TYR A 73 31.07 -5.81 4.22
C TYR A 73 32.06 -4.65 3.98
N GLN A 74 32.17 -4.16 2.73
CA GLN A 74 33.08 -3.05 2.41
C GLN A 74 32.70 -1.76 3.14
N SER A 75 31.40 -1.53 3.35
CA SER A 75 30.88 -0.51 4.26
C SER A 75 29.51 -0.91 4.78
N VAL A 76 29.18 -0.53 6.01
CA VAL A 76 27.84 -0.65 6.57
C VAL A 76 27.36 0.73 7.01
N ARG A 77 26.19 1.16 6.54
CA ARG A 77 25.48 2.32 7.09
C ARG A 77 24.47 1.86 8.12
N THR A 78 24.64 2.27 9.37
CA THR A 78 23.72 1.89 10.46
C THR A 78 22.42 2.68 10.47
N SER A 79 22.41 3.84 9.85
CA SER A 79 21.23 4.68 9.62
C SER A 79 21.38 5.48 8.31
N ALA A 80 20.26 5.97 7.79
CA ALA A 80 20.26 6.82 6.59
C ALA A 80 20.93 8.18 6.85
N ILE A 81 20.66 8.78 8.02
CA ILE A 81 21.27 10.04 8.46
C ILE A 81 22.40 9.73 9.44
N ILE A 82 23.64 10.04 9.05
CA ILE A 82 24.78 10.01 9.97
C ILE A 82 24.61 11.20 10.91
N GLU A 83 23.98 10.98 12.07
CA GLU A 83 23.70 12.06 13.03
C GLU A 83 24.94 12.62 13.72
N ASP A 84 26.13 12.05 13.51
CA ASP A 84 27.38 12.70 13.88
C ASP A 84 28.51 12.24 12.94
N ALA A 85 29.18 13.18 12.28
CA ALA A 85 30.45 12.95 11.61
C ALA A 85 31.58 12.52 12.59
N ASP A 86 31.28 12.49 13.89
CA ASP A 86 32.19 12.16 14.99
C ASP A 86 32.16 10.67 15.42
N SER A 87 31.30 9.82 14.84
CA SER A 87 31.51 8.36 14.94
C SER A 87 32.59 7.91 13.95
N GLY A 88 33.84 8.29 14.26
CA GLY A 88 35.06 7.93 13.51
C GLY A 88 35.38 6.42 13.44
N HIS A 89 34.41 5.55 13.68
CA HIS A 89 34.49 4.12 13.43
C HIS A 89 33.45 3.78 12.36
N ALA A 90 33.91 3.59 11.12
CA ALA A 90 33.11 2.98 10.08
C ALA A 90 32.87 1.52 10.51
N GLU A 91 31.79 1.30 11.26
CA GLU A 91 31.27 -0.03 11.53
C GLU A 91 31.05 -0.70 10.18
N ASN A 92 31.70 -1.83 9.98
CA ASN A 92 31.63 -2.58 8.73
C ASN A 92 31.27 -4.05 8.98
N CYS A 93 30.99 -4.39 10.25
CA CYS A 93 30.55 -5.71 10.67
C CYS A 93 29.35 -5.64 11.62
N PHE A 94 28.52 -6.68 11.59
CA PHE A 94 27.45 -6.90 12.54
C PHE A 94 27.17 -8.39 12.72
N SER A 95 26.68 -8.77 13.89
CA SER A 95 26.28 -10.14 14.23
C SER A 95 24.77 -10.25 14.28
N VAL A 96 24.24 -11.39 13.85
CA VAL A 96 22.80 -11.67 13.72
C VAL A 96 22.46 -12.95 14.45
N SER A 97 21.45 -12.91 15.31
CA SER A 97 20.83 -14.11 15.86
C SER A 97 19.84 -14.67 14.84
N SER A 98 20.13 -15.84 14.28
CA SER A 98 19.23 -16.49 13.31
C SER A 98 17.91 -16.94 13.94
N SER A 99 17.92 -17.27 15.24
CA SER A 99 16.72 -17.70 15.95
C SER A 99 15.76 -16.54 16.27
N LYS A 100 16.30 -15.34 16.56
CA LYS A 100 15.49 -14.15 16.86
C LYS A 100 15.24 -13.27 15.65
N GLY A 101 16.06 -13.38 14.61
CA GLY A 101 16.03 -12.50 13.45
C GLY A 101 16.38 -11.05 13.79
N THR A 102 17.31 -10.83 14.74
CA THR A 102 17.72 -9.50 15.21
C THR A 102 19.23 -9.34 15.21
N PHE A 103 19.71 -8.11 15.02
CA PHE A 103 21.12 -7.77 15.23
C PHE A 103 21.49 -7.92 16.71
N THR A 104 22.61 -8.56 17.00
CA THR A 104 23.12 -8.77 18.37
C THR A 104 24.32 -7.89 18.70
N ARG A 105 25.09 -7.48 17.70
CA ARG A 105 26.25 -6.59 17.84
C ARG A 105 26.48 -5.82 16.54
N VAL A 106 26.95 -4.58 16.61
CA VAL A 106 27.44 -3.78 15.47
C VAL A 106 28.81 -3.21 15.82
N PHE A 107 29.80 -3.36 14.94
CA PHE A 107 31.18 -3.02 15.26
C PHE A 107 32.07 -2.82 14.01
N ALA A 108 33.26 -2.25 14.22
CA ALA A 108 34.29 -2.12 13.19
C ALA A 108 35.23 -3.33 13.20
N ALA A 109 35.55 -3.86 12.01
CA ALA A 109 36.59 -4.85 11.81
C ALA A 109 37.95 -4.26 12.21
N ARG A 110 38.70 -4.94 13.08
CA ARG A 110 40.06 -4.53 13.42
C ARG A 110 41.00 -4.87 12.25
N SER A 111 41.65 -3.90 11.62
CA SER A 111 42.69 -4.19 10.63
C SER A 111 43.94 -4.72 11.34
N SER A 112 44.34 -5.98 11.11
CA SER A 112 45.70 -6.41 11.42
C SER A 112 46.62 -5.97 10.27
N SER A 113 47.74 -5.34 10.61
CA SER A 113 48.69 -4.85 9.63
C SER A 113 49.41 -5.99 8.92
N SER A 114 49.56 -5.85 7.60
CA SER A 114 50.41 -6.60 6.65
C SER A 114 49.84 -7.92 6.08
N SER A 115 49.56 -7.86 4.76
CA SER A 115 49.44 -8.99 3.82
C SER A 115 48.39 -10.06 4.14
N GLY A 116 47.15 -9.81 3.67
CA GLY A 116 46.01 -10.72 3.81
C GLY A 116 45.23 -10.38 5.07
N ILE A 117 44.05 -9.77 4.90
CA ILE A 117 43.22 -9.34 6.03
C ILE A 117 42.61 -10.59 6.68
N VAL A 118 43.28 -11.07 7.72
CA VAL A 118 42.74 -11.94 8.76
C VAL A 118 42.58 -11.05 10.00
N VAL A 119 41.34 -10.89 10.45
CA VAL A 119 40.96 -10.01 11.56
C VAL A 119 40.81 -10.86 12.81
N ASP A 120 41.67 -10.60 13.79
CA ASP A 120 41.67 -11.22 15.13
C ASP A 120 40.79 -10.38 16.06
N VAL A 121 39.83 -10.98 16.76
CA VAL A 121 38.94 -10.30 17.72
C VAL A 121 39.01 -11.03 19.04
N ASP A 122 39.50 -10.35 20.09
CA ASP A 122 39.44 -10.84 21.46
C ASP A 122 37.96 -10.91 21.92
N ASP A 123 37.39 -12.11 21.93
CA ASP A 123 36.39 -12.62 22.86
C ASP A 123 36.38 -14.16 22.69
N ASP A 124 36.44 -14.90 23.81
CA ASP A 124 36.74 -16.34 23.96
C ASP A 124 35.81 -17.36 23.25
N ASP A 125 35.12 -17.04 22.15
CA ASP A 125 34.34 -18.03 21.38
C ASP A 125 34.40 -17.75 19.85
N ASP A 126 35.03 -18.68 19.13
CA ASP A 126 35.16 -18.88 17.68
C ASP A 126 36.19 -18.06 16.85
N ASP A 127 37.19 -18.82 16.41
CA ASP A 127 38.47 -18.52 15.77
C ASP A 127 38.35 -18.39 14.23
N ASP A 128 37.35 -17.64 13.73
CA ASP A 128 37.13 -17.46 12.28
C ASP A 128 37.50 -16.04 11.81
N ALA A 129 38.65 -15.96 11.12
CA ALA A 129 39.07 -14.81 10.33
C ALA A 129 37.92 -14.27 9.47
N GLN A 130 37.34 -13.12 9.84
CA GLN A 130 36.15 -12.63 9.15
C GLN A 130 36.48 -12.05 7.77
N THR A 131 36.03 -12.76 6.73
CA THR A 131 36.19 -12.33 5.34
C THR A 131 35.27 -11.15 5.06
N ILE A 132 35.85 -10.02 4.66
CA ILE A 132 35.09 -8.85 4.17
C ILE A 132 34.42 -9.22 2.84
N ARG A 133 33.10 -9.24 2.85
CA ARG A 133 32.27 -9.51 1.67
C ARG A 133 32.22 -8.27 0.77
N PRO A 134 32.17 -8.43 -0.57
CA PRO A 134 31.93 -7.32 -1.47
C PRO A 134 30.54 -6.71 -1.25
N GLY A 135 30.43 -5.41 -1.47
CA GLY A 135 29.17 -4.67 -1.39
C GLY A 135 29.10 -3.69 -0.21
N HIS A 136 28.14 -2.79 -0.33
CA HIS A 136 27.86 -1.69 0.59
C HIS A 136 26.47 -1.91 1.20
N VAL A 137 26.39 -1.98 2.52
CA VAL A 137 25.15 -2.27 3.25
C VAL A 137 24.44 -0.99 3.65
N ILE A 138 23.12 -0.97 3.47
CA ILE A 138 22.20 0.01 4.06
C ILE A 138 21.12 -0.73 4.89
N PRO A 139 20.43 -0.04 5.81
CA PRO A 139 19.29 -0.65 6.51
C PRO A 139 18.21 -1.11 5.54
N GLY A 140 17.45 -2.13 5.93
CA GLY A 140 16.34 -2.66 5.14
C GLY A 140 15.35 -1.57 4.71
N LEU A 141 15.03 -1.51 3.41
CA LEU A 141 14.12 -0.52 2.85
C LEU A 141 12.66 -0.93 3.04
N TRP A 142 11.82 0.03 3.36
CA TRP A 142 10.38 -0.12 3.51
C TRP A 142 9.64 0.76 2.52
N ASP A 143 8.58 0.23 1.91
CA ASP A 143 7.63 1.06 1.19
C ASP A 143 6.55 1.57 2.16
N GLY A 144 6.50 2.88 2.33
CA GLY A 144 5.59 3.56 3.25
C GLY A 144 4.12 3.56 2.85
N HIS A 145 3.78 3.17 1.62
CA HIS A 145 2.42 3.02 1.10
C HIS A 145 2.40 2.17 -0.17
N GLY A 146 1.74 1.02 -0.15
CA GLY A 146 1.49 0.25 -1.37
C GLY A 146 0.37 -0.78 -1.20
N HIS A 147 0.07 -1.51 -2.27
CA HIS A 147 -1.03 -2.46 -2.33
C HIS A 147 -0.56 -3.87 -2.72
N LEU A 148 -0.17 -4.67 -1.72
CA LEU A 148 0.51 -5.96 -1.88
C LEU A 148 -0.28 -6.96 -2.73
N ILE A 149 -1.57 -7.14 -2.44
CA ILE A 149 -2.42 -8.09 -3.17
C ILE A 149 -2.68 -7.58 -4.59
N GLN A 150 -2.91 -6.28 -4.75
CA GLN A 150 -3.15 -5.68 -6.06
C GLN A 150 -1.90 -5.72 -6.94
N TYR A 151 -0.71 -5.52 -6.38
CA TYR A 151 0.55 -5.70 -7.12
C TYR A 151 0.75 -7.15 -7.55
N GLY A 152 0.46 -8.10 -6.66
CA GLY A 152 0.46 -9.51 -7.03
C GLY A 152 -0.55 -9.83 -8.15
N GLU A 153 -1.74 -9.23 -8.12
CA GLU A 153 -2.72 -9.36 -9.22
C GLU A 153 -2.21 -8.70 -10.51
N PHE A 154 -1.59 -7.53 -10.42
CA PHE A 154 -0.98 -6.81 -11.54
C PHE A 154 0.10 -7.66 -12.24
N LEU A 155 0.96 -8.32 -11.47
CA LEU A 155 1.97 -9.25 -12.00
C LEU A 155 1.37 -10.47 -12.73
N HIS A 156 0.10 -10.79 -12.47
CA HIS A 156 -0.65 -11.87 -13.13
C HIS A 156 -1.61 -11.36 -14.21
N SER A 157 -1.62 -10.05 -14.45
CA SER A 157 -2.49 -9.36 -15.40
C SER A 157 -1.79 -9.15 -16.75
N ALA A 158 -2.52 -8.64 -17.73
CA ALA A 158 -1.91 -8.22 -18.99
C ALA A 158 -1.01 -7.00 -18.75
N ASP A 159 0.27 -7.11 -19.12
CA ASP A 159 1.20 -5.98 -19.10
C ASP A 159 0.96 -5.07 -20.31
N LEU A 160 0.31 -3.94 -20.04
CA LEU A 160 0.06 -2.89 -21.03
C LEU A 160 0.83 -1.61 -20.67
N PHE A 161 1.73 -1.67 -19.69
CA PHE A 161 2.52 -0.51 -19.29
C PHE A 161 3.42 -0.08 -20.45
N GLY A 162 3.46 1.23 -20.70
CA GLY A 162 4.21 1.81 -21.81
C GLY A 162 3.67 1.51 -23.22
N ALA A 163 2.50 0.89 -23.37
CA ALA A 163 1.88 0.74 -24.69
C ALA A 163 1.66 2.12 -25.34
N ALA A 164 2.11 2.28 -26.58
CA ALA A 164 2.12 3.56 -27.28
C ALA A 164 0.92 3.76 -28.23
N SER A 165 0.12 2.71 -28.46
CA SER A 165 -1.02 2.78 -29.37
C SER A 165 -2.13 1.78 -29.03
N PRO A 166 -3.38 2.03 -29.46
CA PRO A 166 -4.48 1.07 -29.34
C PRO A 166 -4.18 -0.29 -30.01
N ALA A 167 -3.43 -0.28 -31.13
CA ALA A 167 -3.06 -1.50 -31.84
C ALA A 167 -2.09 -2.37 -31.01
N GLU A 168 -1.12 -1.75 -30.34
CA GLU A 168 -0.21 -2.44 -29.43
C GLU A 168 -0.96 -3.02 -28.23
N VAL A 169 -1.89 -2.27 -27.64
CA VAL A 169 -2.74 -2.77 -26.55
C VAL A 169 -3.48 -4.04 -26.98
N ARG A 170 -4.11 -4.04 -28.16
CA ARG A 170 -4.79 -5.23 -28.68
C ARG A 170 -3.86 -6.42 -28.84
N GLU A 171 -2.67 -6.19 -29.38
CA GLU A 171 -1.71 -7.29 -29.58
C GLU A 171 -1.23 -7.86 -28.25
N ARG A 172 -0.90 -7.01 -27.28
CA ARG A 172 -0.50 -7.46 -25.93
C ARG A 172 -1.62 -8.20 -25.21
N LEU A 173 -2.88 -7.73 -25.34
CA LEU A 173 -4.04 -8.44 -24.79
C LEU A 173 -4.26 -9.80 -25.47
N ALA A 174 -4.15 -9.87 -26.80
CA ALA A 174 -4.30 -11.12 -27.53
C ALA A 174 -3.20 -12.13 -27.17
N ALA A 175 -1.96 -11.67 -27.08
CA ALA A 175 -0.82 -12.47 -26.63
C ALA A 175 -0.99 -12.93 -25.17
N TYR A 176 -1.45 -12.05 -24.28
CA TYR A 176 -1.76 -12.41 -22.90
C TYR A 176 -2.80 -13.53 -22.85
N LEU A 177 -3.95 -13.38 -23.51
CA LEU A 177 -4.98 -14.43 -23.54
C LEU A 177 -4.46 -15.75 -24.13
N ALA A 178 -3.66 -15.69 -25.20
CA ALA A 178 -3.09 -16.88 -25.84
C ALA A 178 -2.04 -17.59 -24.98
N SER A 179 -1.38 -16.87 -24.05
CA SER A 179 -0.38 -17.42 -23.13
C SER A 179 -0.98 -18.14 -21.92
N ARG A 180 -2.28 -17.97 -21.66
CA ARG A 180 -2.95 -18.58 -20.50
C ARG A 180 -3.42 -20.00 -20.81
N SER A 181 -3.44 -20.85 -19.79
CA SER A 181 -4.05 -22.17 -19.92
C SER A 181 -5.57 -22.02 -20.17
N PRO A 182 -6.17 -22.81 -21.07
CA PRO A 182 -7.63 -22.85 -21.23
C PRO A 182 -8.38 -23.10 -19.92
N ASP A 183 -7.79 -23.85 -18.98
CA ASP A 183 -8.38 -24.16 -17.67
C ASP A 183 -8.49 -22.94 -16.75
N GLU A 184 -7.66 -21.90 -16.96
CA GLU A 184 -7.77 -20.64 -16.21
C GLU A 184 -8.97 -19.81 -16.66
N ALA A 185 -9.56 -20.10 -17.82
CA ALA A 185 -10.73 -19.40 -18.38
C ALA A 185 -10.60 -17.87 -18.42
N VAL A 186 -9.39 -17.33 -18.57
CA VAL A 186 -9.12 -15.87 -18.60
C VAL A 186 -9.81 -15.22 -19.81
N GLY A 187 -10.41 -14.05 -19.57
CA GLY A 187 -11.19 -13.31 -20.57
C GLY A 187 -12.62 -13.84 -20.76
N THR A 188 -13.11 -14.70 -19.87
CA THR A 188 -14.49 -15.22 -19.89
C THR A 188 -15.34 -14.59 -18.78
N ARG A 189 -16.65 -14.84 -18.79
CA ARG A 189 -17.56 -14.35 -17.73
C ARG A 189 -17.17 -14.84 -16.32
N ALA A 190 -16.51 -16.00 -16.22
CA ALA A 190 -16.08 -16.58 -14.94
C ALA A 190 -14.75 -16.00 -14.44
N GLN A 191 -13.91 -15.48 -15.35
CA GLN A 191 -12.61 -14.91 -15.01
C GLN A 191 -12.25 -13.81 -16.00
N TRP A 192 -12.47 -12.57 -15.58
CA TRP A 192 -12.20 -11.40 -16.41
C TRP A 192 -10.70 -11.19 -16.56
N ALA A 193 -10.26 -10.77 -17.73
CA ALA A 193 -8.88 -10.35 -17.95
C ALA A 193 -8.68 -8.94 -17.35
N ARG A 194 -7.58 -8.78 -16.62
CA ARG A 194 -7.20 -7.57 -15.89
C ARG A 194 -5.93 -6.97 -16.49
N GLY A 195 -5.64 -5.72 -16.15
CA GLY A 195 -4.47 -4.99 -16.60
C GLY A 195 -4.63 -3.50 -16.33
N VAL A 196 -3.58 -2.73 -16.62
CA VAL A 196 -3.57 -1.26 -16.46
C VAL A 196 -3.42 -0.61 -17.83
N SER A 197 -4.40 0.17 -18.27
CA SER A 197 -4.43 0.79 -19.60
C SER A 197 -4.45 2.32 -19.52
N SER A 198 -4.01 2.97 -20.59
CA SER A 198 -4.25 4.40 -20.83
C SER A 198 -5.19 4.65 -22.02
N PHE A 199 -5.74 3.59 -22.60
CA PHE A 199 -6.60 3.63 -23.79
C PHE A 199 -8.01 3.13 -23.48
N SER A 200 -9.02 3.76 -24.10
CA SER A 200 -10.41 3.27 -24.11
C SER A 200 -10.49 1.87 -24.69
N LEU A 201 -11.44 1.05 -24.22
CA LEU A 201 -11.67 -0.33 -24.66
C LEU A 201 -12.61 -0.49 -25.87
N ASP A 202 -13.15 0.60 -26.41
CA ASP A 202 -14.00 0.53 -27.62
C ASP A 202 -13.26 -0.10 -28.82
N MET A 203 -11.92 0.06 -28.85
CA MET A 203 -11.06 -0.48 -29.89
C MET A 203 -11.00 -2.02 -29.91
N LEU A 204 -11.43 -2.70 -28.85
CA LEU A 204 -11.34 -4.16 -28.74
C LEU A 204 -12.31 -4.89 -29.69
N GLU A 205 -13.44 -4.28 -30.02
CA GLU A 205 -14.46 -4.88 -30.90
C GLU A 205 -13.97 -5.02 -32.37
N GLU A 206 -12.92 -4.27 -32.73
CA GLU A 206 -12.25 -4.33 -34.04
C GLU A 206 -11.42 -5.60 -34.23
N ASP A 207 -11.05 -6.31 -33.17
CA ASP A 207 -10.20 -7.50 -33.22
C ASP A 207 -10.97 -8.77 -32.81
N GLU A 208 -11.12 -9.71 -33.73
CA GLU A 208 -11.91 -10.93 -33.51
C GLU A 208 -11.36 -11.81 -32.39
N ARG A 209 -10.07 -11.69 -32.05
CA ARG A 209 -9.43 -12.42 -30.95
C ARG A 209 -9.91 -11.91 -29.58
N LEU A 210 -10.35 -10.65 -29.53
CA LEU A 210 -10.71 -9.92 -28.30
C LEU A 210 -12.21 -9.68 -28.19
N ARG A 211 -12.94 -9.68 -29.32
CA ARG A 211 -14.39 -9.48 -29.38
C ARG A 211 -15.14 -10.44 -28.43
N GLY A 212 -16.05 -9.89 -27.63
CA GLY A 212 -16.86 -10.66 -26.68
C GLY A 212 -16.12 -11.20 -25.45
N LYS A 213 -14.84 -10.87 -25.27
CA LYS A 213 -14.08 -11.20 -24.06
C LYS A 213 -14.38 -10.20 -22.95
N TYR A 214 -14.25 -10.67 -21.71
CA TYR A 214 -14.51 -9.88 -20.51
C TYR A 214 -13.21 -9.24 -20.04
N PHE A 215 -13.12 -7.91 -20.18
CA PHE A 215 -11.99 -7.12 -19.71
C PHE A 215 -12.47 -6.08 -18.71
N MET A 216 -11.69 -5.90 -17.66
CA MET A 216 -11.76 -4.76 -16.75
C MET A 216 -10.32 -4.28 -16.59
N LEU A 217 -9.98 -3.14 -17.16
CA LEU A 217 -8.62 -2.60 -17.16
C LEU A 217 -8.62 -1.30 -16.38
N ASP A 218 -7.77 -1.19 -15.38
CA ASP A 218 -7.71 0.02 -14.56
C ASP A 218 -6.86 1.08 -15.24
N ARG A 219 -7.10 2.34 -14.88
CA ARG A 219 -6.17 3.44 -15.17
C ARG A 219 -4.93 3.31 -14.33
N VAL A 220 -3.84 3.90 -14.82
CA VAL A 220 -2.57 3.96 -14.10
C VAL A 220 -2.74 4.48 -12.67
N ASP A 221 -3.64 5.45 -12.46
CA ASP A 221 -3.97 5.99 -11.15
C ASP A 221 -5.01 5.16 -10.38
N VAL A 222 -5.48 4.03 -10.91
CA VAL A 222 -6.55 3.16 -10.35
C VAL A 222 -7.85 3.85 -9.92
N HIS A 223 -8.02 5.13 -10.27
CA HIS A 223 -9.21 5.93 -9.97
C HIS A 223 -10.27 5.84 -11.07
N CYS A 224 -9.97 5.16 -12.17
CA CYS A 224 -10.93 4.80 -13.20
C CYS A 224 -10.69 3.37 -13.69
N THR A 225 -11.73 2.68 -14.14
CA THR A 225 -11.63 1.40 -14.83
C THR A 225 -12.36 1.46 -16.17
N TRP A 226 -11.74 0.91 -17.21
CA TRP A 226 -12.38 0.63 -18.49
C TRP A 226 -12.90 -0.79 -18.52
N VAL A 227 -14.09 -0.97 -19.06
CA VAL A 227 -14.72 -2.28 -19.23
C VAL A 227 -15.02 -2.58 -20.69
N SER A 228 -14.89 -3.84 -21.09
CA SER A 228 -15.27 -4.27 -22.44
C SER A 228 -16.78 -4.27 -22.63
N LYS A 229 -17.23 -4.30 -23.88
CA LYS A 229 -18.66 -4.43 -24.21
C LYS A 229 -19.33 -5.62 -23.53
N ALA A 230 -18.66 -6.77 -23.47
CA ALA A 230 -19.19 -7.96 -22.80
C ALA A 230 -19.47 -7.75 -21.29
N VAL A 231 -18.69 -6.90 -20.63
CA VAL A 231 -18.93 -6.50 -19.24
C VAL A 231 -20.05 -5.46 -19.15
N LEU A 232 -20.08 -4.47 -20.06
CA LEU A 232 -21.16 -3.49 -20.13
C LEU A 232 -22.53 -4.15 -20.33
N ASP A 233 -22.61 -5.21 -21.13
CA ASP A 233 -23.83 -5.97 -21.37
C ASP A 233 -24.33 -6.73 -20.11
N LEU A 234 -23.57 -6.75 -19.01
CA LEU A 234 -24.02 -7.24 -17.70
C LEU A 234 -24.73 -6.18 -16.85
N LEU A 235 -24.51 -4.90 -17.14
CA LEU A 235 -25.05 -3.78 -16.38
C LEU A 235 -26.47 -3.42 -16.87
N PRO A 236 -27.31 -2.82 -16.02
CA PRO A 236 -28.55 -2.19 -16.47
C PRO A 236 -28.31 -1.12 -17.55
N GLU A 237 -29.26 -0.95 -18.48
CA GLU A 237 -29.17 0.06 -19.54
C GLU A 237 -29.11 1.50 -19.00
N ASP A 238 -29.90 1.78 -17.96
CA ASP A 238 -29.96 3.10 -17.31
C ASP A 238 -29.28 3.04 -15.94
N LEU A 239 -28.02 3.51 -15.91
CA LEU A 239 -27.24 3.63 -14.68
C LEU A 239 -27.45 5.02 -14.07
N PRO A 240 -27.72 5.13 -12.76
CA PRO A 240 -27.85 6.42 -12.10
C PRO A 240 -26.48 7.12 -11.99
N ASP A 241 -26.51 8.43 -11.74
CA ASP A 241 -25.32 9.15 -11.29
C ASP A 241 -24.91 8.67 -9.89
N VAL A 242 -23.60 8.56 -9.65
CA VAL A 242 -23.05 8.01 -8.40
C VAL A 242 -22.39 9.14 -7.62
N PRO A 243 -22.86 9.49 -6.40
CA PRO A 243 -22.18 10.48 -5.57
C PRO A 243 -20.72 10.09 -5.31
N GLY A 244 -19.79 11.03 -5.54
CA GLY A 244 -18.36 10.77 -5.42
C GLY A 244 -17.81 9.83 -6.50
N GLY A 245 -18.49 9.70 -7.64
CA GLY A 245 -18.04 8.91 -8.78
C GLY A 245 -18.53 9.49 -10.11
N GLU A 246 -17.89 9.06 -11.20
CA GLU A 246 -18.25 9.49 -12.55
C GLU A 246 -18.40 8.27 -13.47
N ILE A 247 -19.45 8.27 -14.29
CA ILE A 247 -19.58 7.33 -15.41
C ILE A 247 -19.35 8.15 -16.68
N VAL A 248 -18.24 7.90 -17.39
CA VAL A 248 -17.97 8.58 -18.65
C VAL A 248 -18.88 7.98 -19.72
N ARG A 249 -19.75 8.81 -20.30
CA ARG A 249 -20.75 8.40 -21.30
C ARG A 249 -20.43 8.86 -22.73
N THR A 250 -19.43 9.71 -22.91
CA THR A 250 -19.09 10.29 -24.21
C THR A 250 -17.59 10.13 -24.48
N PRO A 251 -17.18 9.55 -25.63
CA PRO A 251 -18.02 9.17 -26.78
C PRO A 251 -18.81 7.87 -26.61
N GLY A 252 -18.54 7.09 -25.57
CA GLY A 252 -19.25 5.85 -25.24
C GLY A 252 -19.20 5.55 -23.75
N MET A 253 -20.14 4.73 -23.29
CA MET A 253 -20.12 4.20 -21.92
C MET A 253 -19.05 3.10 -21.84
N GLY A 254 -18.26 3.10 -20.78
CA GLY A 254 -17.14 2.17 -20.67
C GLY A 254 -16.12 2.52 -19.60
N VAL A 255 -16.13 3.76 -19.10
CA VAL A 255 -15.21 4.22 -18.06
C VAL A 255 -16.00 4.56 -16.81
N PHE A 256 -15.60 3.98 -15.68
CA PHE A 256 -16.18 4.20 -14.37
C PHE A 256 -15.08 4.71 -13.45
N CYS A 257 -15.32 5.81 -12.74
CA CYS A 257 -14.33 6.44 -11.88
C CYS A 257 -14.82 6.55 -10.43
N ASP A 258 -13.88 6.41 -9.50
CA ASP A 258 -14.09 6.48 -8.05
C ASP A 258 -15.28 5.61 -7.58
N ASN A 259 -16.25 6.14 -6.83
CA ASN A 259 -17.38 5.35 -6.33
C ASN A 259 -18.21 4.67 -7.44
N ALA A 260 -18.12 5.13 -8.69
CA ALA A 260 -18.81 4.48 -9.81
C ALA A 260 -18.18 3.13 -10.20
N ILE A 261 -16.91 2.89 -9.85
CA ILE A 261 -16.23 1.61 -10.07
C ILE A 261 -16.96 0.47 -9.34
N ASP A 262 -17.59 0.75 -8.20
CA ASP A 262 -18.33 -0.25 -7.41
C ASP A 262 -19.47 -0.92 -8.17
N LEU A 263 -20.09 -0.21 -9.13
CA LEU A 263 -21.12 -0.78 -10.01
C LEU A 263 -20.57 -1.96 -10.83
N VAL A 264 -19.31 -1.87 -11.26
CA VAL A 264 -18.62 -2.90 -12.03
C VAL A 264 -18.06 -3.97 -11.10
N THR A 265 -17.37 -3.58 -10.01
CA THR A 265 -16.71 -4.56 -9.12
C THR A 265 -17.68 -5.43 -8.33
N ALA A 266 -18.95 -5.01 -8.20
CA ALA A 266 -20.03 -5.84 -7.67
C ALA A 266 -20.38 -7.03 -8.58
N LEU A 267 -20.11 -6.93 -9.89
CA LEU A 267 -20.34 -8.00 -10.86
C LEU A 267 -19.09 -8.84 -11.16
N TRP A 268 -17.91 -8.32 -10.79
CA TRP A 268 -16.63 -8.95 -11.08
C TRP A 268 -16.45 -10.27 -10.30
N PRO A 269 -16.17 -11.40 -10.98
CA PRO A 269 -15.79 -12.65 -10.32
C PRO A 269 -14.43 -12.50 -9.66
N ARG A 270 -14.43 -12.14 -8.37
CA ARG A 270 -13.21 -11.87 -7.62
C ARG A 270 -12.35 -13.14 -7.49
N PRO A 271 -11.01 -13.00 -7.52
CA PRO A 271 -10.10 -14.09 -7.22
C PRO A 271 -10.41 -14.73 -5.86
N ASP A 272 -10.38 -16.07 -5.82
CA ASP A 272 -10.52 -16.80 -4.57
C ASP A 272 -9.27 -16.67 -3.67
N LYS A 273 -9.36 -17.24 -2.47
CA LYS A 273 -8.30 -17.16 -1.46
C LYS A 273 -6.98 -17.76 -1.96
N GLU A 274 -7.00 -18.91 -2.63
CA GLU A 274 -5.77 -19.58 -3.06
C GLU A 274 -5.07 -18.81 -4.18
N ARG A 275 -5.85 -18.25 -5.11
CA ARG A 275 -5.30 -17.37 -6.14
C ARG A 275 -4.68 -16.11 -5.54
N LYS A 276 -5.33 -15.49 -4.54
CA LYS A 276 -4.77 -14.35 -3.80
C LYS A 276 -3.48 -14.69 -3.05
N LYS A 277 -3.36 -15.89 -2.46
CA LYS A 277 -2.08 -16.35 -1.88
C LYS A 277 -0.97 -16.40 -2.94
N GLY A 278 -1.28 -16.89 -4.14
CA GLY A 278 -0.36 -16.88 -5.28
C GLY A 278 0.11 -15.48 -5.70
N PHE A 279 -0.81 -14.51 -5.67
CA PHE A 279 -0.50 -13.09 -5.91
C PHE A 279 0.48 -12.56 -4.88
N VAL A 280 0.21 -12.77 -3.59
CA VAL A 280 1.09 -12.32 -2.50
C VAL A 280 2.49 -12.93 -2.61
N LYS A 281 2.60 -14.23 -2.91
CA LYS A 281 3.91 -14.89 -3.12
C LYS A 281 4.70 -14.26 -4.27
N SER A 282 4.02 -13.94 -5.37
CA SER A 282 4.64 -13.30 -6.53
C SER A 282 5.09 -11.88 -6.19
N ALA A 283 4.25 -11.12 -5.48
CA ALA A 283 4.58 -9.79 -5.01
C ALA A 283 5.80 -9.78 -4.09
N MET A 284 5.86 -10.64 -3.05
CA MET A 284 7.01 -10.72 -2.14
C MET A 284 8.33 -10.92 -2.91
N ARG A 285 8.35 -11.89 -3.82
CA ARG A 285 9.54 -12.18 -4.65
C ARG A 285 9.99 -10.94 -5.43
N GLU A 286 9.09 -10.26 -6.14
CA GLU A 286 9.46 -9.10 -6.94
C GLU A 286 9.84 -7.89 -6.08
N LEU A 287 9.22 -7.70 -4.91
CA LEU A 287 9.58 -6.63 -3.96
C LEU A 287 10.99 -6.84 -3.39
N HIS A 288 11.38 -8.08 -3.09
CA HIS A 288 12.73 -8.36 -2.61
C HIS A 288 13.82 -8.06 -3.64
N LYS A 289 13.52 -8.13 -4.95
CA LYS A 289 14.49 -7.78 -6.01
C LYS A 289 14.92 -6.31 -5.97
N VAL A 290 14.07 -5.44 -5.44
CA VAL A 290 14.32 -4.00 -5.33
C VAL A 290 14.72 -3.56 -3.92
N GLY A 291 15.03 -4.52 -3.03
CA GLY A 291 15.54 -4.24 -1.69
C GLY A 291 14.48 -4.02 -0.62
N LEU A 292 13.19 -4.23 -0.94
CA LEU A 292 12.12 -4.07 0.04
C LEU A 292 12.10 -5.26 1.01
N VAL A 293 12.23 -4.94 2.30
CA VAL A 293 12.12 -5.88 3.42
C VAL A 293 10.76 -5.78 4.11
N GLY A 294 10.06 -4.66 3.92
CA GLY A 294 8.72 -4.49 4.43
C GLY A 294 7.90 -3.45 3.66
N VAL A 295 6.59 -3.49 3.85
CA VAL A 295 5.63 -2.61 3.18
C VAL A 295 4.50 -2.20 4.13
N HIS A 296 4.00 -0.98 3.95
CA HIS A 296 2.74 -0.56 4.52
C HIS A 296 1.62 -0.89 3.52
N ASN A 297 0.89 -1.97 3.77
CA ASN A 297 -0.17 -2.46 2.89
C ASN A 297 -1.47 -1.69 3.13
N ALA A 298 -1.79 -0.74 2.26
CA ALA A 298 -2.98 0.09 2.34
C ALA A 298 -4.23 -0.67 1.84
N GLY A 299 -5.33 -0.59 2.60
CA GLY A 299 -6.63 -1.12 2.18
C GLY A 299 -6.70 -2.64 2.17
N THR A 300 -6.59 -3.27 3.35
CA THR A 300 -6.70 -4.73 3.49
C THR A 300 -8.02 -5.11 4.13
N THR A 301 -8.84 -5.93 3.45
CA THR A 301 -10.13 -6.35 4.00
C THR A 301 -9.97 -7.31 5.19
N PRO A 302 -10.96 -7.45 6.09
CA PRO A 302 -10.90 -8.43 7.18
C PRO A 302 -10.64 -9.87 6.71
N GLY A 303 -11.22 -10.28 5.57
CA GLY A 303 -10.99 -11.61 5.00
C GLY A 303 -9.56 -11.79 4.49
N GLU A 304 -8.98 -10.73 3.91
CA GLU A 304 -7.57 -10.73 3.49
C GLU A 304 -6.63 -10.70 4.68
N ILE A 305 -6.91 -9.95 5.74
CA ILE A 305 -6.11 -9.98 6.98
C ILE A 305 -6.05 -11.41 7.54
N ALA A 306 -7.16 -12.12 7.61
CA ALA A 306 -7.17 -13.51 8.07
C ALA A 306 -6.32 -14.43 7.16
N MET A 307 -6.31 -14.19 5.84
CA MET A 307 -5.45 -14.90 4.90
C MET A 307 -3.97 -14.56 5.11
N LEU A 308 -3.62 -13.28 5.26
CA LEU A 308 -2.25 -12.83 5.49
C LEU A 308 -1.73 -13.34 6.84
N GLU A 309 -2.58 -13.39 7.87
CA GLU A 309 -2.22 -13.95 9.17
C GLU A 309 -1.90 -15.46 9.08
N GLU A 310 -2.69 -16.22 8.32
CA GLU A 310 -2.39 -17.63 8.01
C GLU A 310 -1.05 -17.77 7.28
N MET A 311 -0.84 -17.00 6.21
CA MET A 311 0.42 -17.02 5.45
C MET A 311 1.61 -16.59 6.30
N SER A 312 1.46 -15.60 7.18
CA SER A 312 2.58 -15.09 7.99
C SER A 312 3.19 -16.14 8.94
N ARG A 313 2.48 -17.25 9.19
CA ARG A 313 2.92 -18.34 10.08
C ARG A 313 3.71 -19.43 9.34
N THR A 314 3.86 -19.33 8.04
CA THR A 314 4.56 -20.33 7.22
C THR A 314 5.97 -19.85 6.85
N GLU A 315 6.87 -20.78 6.53
CA GLU A 315 8.28 -20.45 6.25
C GLU A 315 8.50 -19.70 4.92
N ASP A 316 7.52 -19.76 4.01
CA ASP A 316 7.52 -19.04 2.74
C ASP A 316 7.13 -17.56 2.87
N TRP A 317 6.72 -17.10 4.06
CA TRP A 317 6.49 -15.69 4.33
C TRP A 317 7.79 -14.97 4.64
N THR A 318 8.17 -14.03 3.77
CA THR A 318 9.50 -13.41 3.75
C THR A 318 9.48 -11.88 3.76
N LEU A 319 8.29 -11.27 3.81
CA LEU A 319 8.11 -9.82 3.77
C LEU A 319 7.42 -9.32 5.05
N ARG A 320 7.90 -8.22 5.64
CA ARG A 320 7.21 -7.58 6.76
C ARG A 320 6.05 -6.74 6.26
N VAL A 321 4.87 -6.90 6.87
CA VAL A 321 3.67 -6.17 6.44
C VAL A 321 3.05 -5.39 7.60
N TYR A 322 2.97 -4.08 7.44
CA TYR A 322 2.14 -3.21 8.27
C TYR A 322 0.83 -2.93 7.50
N ALA A 323 -0.24 -3.64 7.83
CA ALA A 323 -1.51 -3.49 7.11
C ALA A 323 -2.40 -2.41 7.70
N MET A 324 -3.05 -1.66 6.81
CA MET A 324 -4.13 -0.74 7.12
C MET A 324 -5.45 -1.39 6.71
N ILE A 325 -6.34 -1.62 7.68
CA ILE A 325 -7.62 -2.25 7.39
C ILE A 325 -8.51 -1.33 6.55
N GLU A 326 -9.27 -1.90 5.62
CA GLU A 326 -10.42 -1.27 4.98
C GLU A 326 -11.62 -2.21 5.13
N CYS A 327 -12.79 -1.68 5.47
CA CYS A 327 -14.00 -2.52 5.52
C CYS A 327 -14.41 -2.96 4.10
N ASP A 328 -15.20 -4.03 4.00
CA ASP A 328 -15.72 -4.50 2.71
C ASP A 328 -16.46 -3.41 1.93
N GLU A 329 -17.12 -2.49 2.67
CA GLU A 329 -17.70 -1.26 2.14
C GLU A 329 -16.76 -0.10 2.47
N ARG A 330 -16.29 0.61 1.45
CA ARG A 330 -15.35 1.73 1.58
C ARG A 330 -15.92 2.83 2.46
N ASN A 331 -15.06 3.51 3.22
CA ASN A 331 -15.44 4.61 4.11
C ASN A 331 -16.56 4.24 5.10
N THR A 332 -16.46 3.04 5.70
CA THR A 332 -17.35 2.61 6.78
C THR A 332 -16.58 2.25 8.05
N PHE A 333 -17.33 1.94 9.11
CA PHE A 333 -16.80 1.50 10.40
C PHE A 333 -17.33 0.10 10.71
N CYS A 334 -16.44 -0.90 10.73
CA CYS A 334 -16.79 -2.31 10.92
C CYS A 334 -16.09 -2.94 12.15
N PRO A 335 -16.29 -2.41 13.38
CA PRO A 335 -15.54 -2.82 14.57
C PRO A 335 -15.70 -4.31 14.92
N GLY A 336 -16.83 -4.93 14.55
CA GLY A 336 -17.06 -6.36 14.81
C GLY A 336 -16.27 -7.31 13.90
N LYS A 337 -15.72 -6.81 12.78
CA LYS A 337 -14.86 -7.56 11.86
C LYS A 337 -13.40 -7.12 11.95
N ALA A 338 -13.15 -5.89 12.40
CA ALA A 338 -11.82 -5.32 12.47
C ALA A 338 -10.98 -6.01 13.54
N VAL A 339 -9.88 -6.64 13.12
CA VAL A 339 -8.93 -7.31 14.02
C VAL A 339 -7.61 -6.57 14.02
N LYS A 340 -7.03 -6.44 15.22
CA LYS A 340 -5.63 -6.05 15.37
C LYS A 340 -4.80 -7.32 15.42
N VAL A 341 -3.69 -7.30 14.69
CA VAL A 341 -2.69 -8.37 14.67
C VAL A 341 -1.36 -7.72 15.01
N GLU A 342 -0.55 -8.38 15.84
CA GLU A 342 0.81 -7.95 16.13
C GLU A 342 1.63 -9.21 16.36
N ARG A 343 2.47 -9.57 15.40
CA ARG A 343 3.41 -10.68 15.57
C ARG A 343 4.64 -10.21 16.32
N GLU A 344 5.12 -11.02 17.27
CA GLU A 344 6.32 -10.70 18.04
C GLU A 344 7.57 -10.53 17.17
N ASP A 345 7.66 -11.31 16.07
CA ASP A 345 8.73 -11.23 15.09
C ASP A 345 8.63 -10.04 14.13
N GLY A 346 7.53 -9.26 14.18
CA GLY A 346 7.28 -8.10 13.32
C GLY A 346 6.99 -8.43 11.85
N MET A 347 6.66 -9.69 11.50
CA MET A 347 6.36 -10.06 10.11
C MET A 347 4.98 -9.60 9.64
N LEU A 348 4.03 -9.44 10.56
CA LEU A 348 2.69 -8.90 10.28
C LEU A 348 2.20 -8.09 11.47
N SER A 349 1.81 -6.85 11.20
CA SER A 349 1.10 -5.98 12.14
C SER A 349 -0.11 -5.37 11.43
N VAL A 350 -1.23 -5.28 12.14
CA VAL A 350 -2.48 -4.66 11.67
C VAL A 350 -2.93 -3.69 12.75
N ARG A 351 -2.64 -2.41 12.54
CA ARG A 351 -2.91 -1.35 13.53
C ARG A 351 -3.47 -0.07 12.91
N GLY A 352 -3.45 0.06 11.59
CA GLY A 352 -4.00 1.20 10.87
C GLY A 352 -5.36 0.91 10.24
N VAL A 353 -6.09 1.97 9.88
CA VAL A 353 -7.24 1.95 8.97
C VAL A 353 -6.96 2.86 7.78
N LYS A 354 -7.32 2.43 6.57
CA LYS A 354 -7.31 3.27 5.35
C LYS A 354 -8.71 3.84 5.12
N LEU A 355 -8.81 5.16 5.01
CA LEU A 355 -10.00 5.90 4.58
C LEU A 355 -9.66 6.74 3.33
N PHE A 356 -10.67 7.23 2.63
CA PHE A 356 -10.49 8.02 1.41
C PHE A 356 -11.35 9.27 1.41
N ALA A 357 -10.73 10.44 1.27
CA ALA A 357 -11.42 11.72 1.20
C ALA A 357 -11.87 12.08 -0.23
N ASP A 358 -11.00 11.87 -1.23
CA ASP A 358 -11.21 12.28 -2.63
C ASP A 358 -10.60 11.31 -3.66
N GLY A 359 -10.69 11.66 -4.95
CA GLY A 359 -10.04 10.95 -6.06
C GLY A 359 -8.62 11.45 -6.37
N ALA A 360 -8.16 11.23 -7.60
CA ALA A 360 -6.83 11.65 -8.06
C ALA A 360 -6.82 12.91 -8.92
N LEU A 361 -5.68 13.61 -8.90
CA LEU A 361 -5.44 14.78 -9.74
C LEU A 361 -5.52 14.36 -11.21
N GLY A 362 -4.94 13.19 -11.50
CA GLY A 362 -4.98 12.42 -12.74
C GLY A 362 -6.32 12.45 -13.47
N SER A 363 -7.41 12.24 -12.76
CA SER A 363 -8.78 12.06 -13.28
C SER A 363 -9.69 13.26 -13.05
N TRP A 364 -9.16 14.40 -12.59
CA TRP A 364 -9.94 15.52 -12.06
C TRP A 364 -10.81 15.15 -10.85
N GLY A 365 -10.51 14.04 -10.17
CA GLY A 365 -11.26 13.53 -9.03
C GLY A 365 -10.87 14.20 -7.71
N SER A 366 -9.66 14.74 -7.60
CA SER A 366 -9.21 15.39 -6.36
C SER A 366 -10.04 16.61 -6.01
N ALA A 367 -10.48 16.69 -4.76
CA ALA A 367 -11.36 17.75 -4.28
C ALA A 367 -10.54 19.00 -3.97
N LEU A 368 -10.76 20.06 -4.75
CA LEU A 368 -10.03 21.32 -4.66
C LEU A 368 -10.86 22.44 -4.02
N ILE A 369 -10.20 23.40 -3.36
CA ILE A 369 -10.88 24.62 -2.86
C ILE A 369 -11.33 25.46 -4.06
N ASP A 370 -10.38 25.76 -4.95
CA ASP A 370 -10.62 26.47 -6.21
C ASP A 370 -10.71 25.51 -7.39
N PRO A 371 -11.54 25.79 -8.42
CA PRO A 371 -11.67 24.91 -9.58
C PRO A 371 -10.35 24.57 -10.28
N TYR A 372 -10.35 23.47 -11.01
CA TYR A 372 -9.27 23.11 -11.93
C TYR A 372 -9.07 24.22 -12.98
N THR A 373 -7.81 24.56 -13.21
CA THR A 373 -7.39 25.61 -14.15
C THR A 373 -7.74 25.24 -15.59
N ASP A 374 -7.56 23.97 -15.97
CA ASP A 374 -7.91 23.45 -17.30
C ASP A 374 -9.39 23.04 -17.44
N ARG A 375 -10.17 23.05 -16.35
CA ARG A 375 -11.62 22.78 -16.35
C ARG A 375 -12.37 23.75 -15.43
N PRO A 376 -12.59 25.01 -15.88
CA PRO A 376 -13.34 25.98 -15.10
C PRO A 376 -14.73 25.46 -14.72
N GLY A 377 -15.08 25.52 -13.43
CA GLY A 377 -16.35 25.04 -12.88
C GLY A 377 -16.33 23.62 -12.31
N ILE A 378 -15.22 22.89 -12.44
CA ILE A 378 -15.02 21.59 -11.80
C ILE A 378 -14.01 21.76 -10.67
N SER A 379 -14.32 21.29 -9.46
CA SER A 379 -13.42 21.27 -8.30
C SER A 379 -13.19 19.85 -7.77
N GLY A 380 -13.41 18.84 -8.61
CA GLY A 380 -13.36 17.42 -8.21
C GLY A 380 -14.46 17.04 -7.22
N SER A 381 -14.28 15.91 -6.54
CA SER A 381 -15.33 15.33 -5.70
C SER A 381 -14.78 14.71 -4.42
N LEU A 382 -15.51 14.92 -3.32
CA LEU A 382 -15.30 14.13 -2.11
C LEU A 382 -15.98 12.77 -2.27
N LEU A 383 -15.28 11.70 -1.89
CA LEU A 383 -15.86 10.35 -1.87
C LEU A 383 -16.85 10.15 -0.71
N VAL A 384 -16.70 10.98 0.33
CA VAL A 384 -17.52 11.01 1.53
C VAL A 384 -17.60 12.44 2.05
N ASN A 385 -18.77 12.86 2.54
CA ASN A 385 -18.91 14.22 3.06
C ASN A 385 -18.07 14.44 4.34
N ALA A 386 -17.73 15.70 4.63
CA ALA A 386 -16.88 16.09 5.76
C ALA A 386 -17.35 15.55 7.13
N SER A 387 -18.67 15.57 7.38
CA SER A 387 -19.23 15.11 8.65
C SER A 387 -19.07 13.60 8.84
N THR A 388 -19.27 12.83 7.78
CA THR A 388 -19.07 11.39 7.78
C THR A 388 -17.58 11.07 7.92
N LEU A 389 -16.68 11.74 7.18
CA LEU A 389 -15.23 11.55 7.31
C LEU A 389 -14.76 11.79 8.75
N THR A 390 -15.21 12.88 9.37
CA THR A 390 -14.92 13.20 10.78
C THR A 390 -15.44 12.13 11.73
N SER A 391 -16.68 11.66 11.52
CA SER A 391 -17.29 10.62 12.36
C SER A 391 -16.54 9.29 12.24
N LEU A 392 -16.11 8.91 11.04
CA LEU A 392 -15.33 7.70 10.79
C LEU A 392 -13.96 7.79 11.46
N ALA A 393 -13.23 8.90 11.25
CA ALA A 393 -11.93 9.13 11.86
C ALA A 393 -12.01 9.00 13.40
N LYS A 394 -13.00 9.64 14.02
CA LYS A 394 -13.25 9.52 15.47
C LYS A 394 -13.56 8.08 15.89
N SER A 395 -14.43 7.38 15.15
CA SER A 395 -14.85 6.02 15.52
C SER A 395 -13.68 5.04 15.48
N TRP A 396 -12.85 5.11 14.44
CA TRP A 396 -11.65 4.29 14.30
C TRP A 396 -10.56 4.65 15.31
N ALA A 397 -10.34 5.94 15.55
CA ALA A 397 -9.40 6.41 16.57
C ALA A 397 -9.78 5.92 17.97
N VAL A 398 -11.06 6.00 18.35
CA VAL A 398 -11.58 5.48 19.63
C VAL A 398 -11.47 3.95 19.72
N ALA A 399 -11.62 3.23 18.60
CA ALA A 399 -11.30 1.81 18.52
C ALA A 399 -9.79 1.50 18.61
N GLY A 400 -8.96 2.54 18.69
CA GLY A 400 -7.51 2.48 18.88
C GLY A 400 -6.73 2.11 17.63
N PHE A 401 -7.29 2.35 16.43
CA PHE A 401 -6.56 2.23 15.17
C PHE A 401 -5.86 3.55 14.83
N GLN A 402 -4.70 3.47 14.19
CA GLN A 402 -4.08 4.62 13.52
C GLN A 402 -4.93 4.98 12.30
N VAL A 403 -5.40 6.22 12.24
CA VAL A 403 -6.22 6.71 11.12
C VAL A 403 -5.33 7.23 10.01
N ASN A 404 -5.40 6.61 8.83
CA ASN A 404 -4.64 6.94 7.63
C ASN A 404 -5.63 7.29 6.51
N ILE A 405 -5.60 8.53 6.01
CA ILE A 405 -6.63 9.03 5.09
C ILE A 405 -5.98 9.46 3.78
N HIS A 406 -6.43 8.90 2.65
CA HIS A 406 -6.11 9.40 1.32
C HIS A 406 -6.69 10.80 1.13
N ALA A 407 -5.82 11.77 0.84
CA ALA A 407 -6.22 13.12 0.47
C ALA A 407 -5.22 13.72 -0.53
N ILE A 408 -5.67 13.97 -1.77
CA ILE A 408 -4.84 14.55 -2.82
C ILE A 408 -5.09 16.05 -2.95
N GLY A 409 -6.35 16.47 -3.10
CA GLY A 409 -6.71 17.87 -3.28
C GLY A 409 -6.60 18.70 -2.00
N ASP A 410 -6.47 20.02 -2.13
CA ASP A 410 -6.32 20.94 -1.00
C ASP A 410 -7.57 21.00 -0.11
N LEU A 411 -8.78 20.91 -0.69
CA LEU A 411 -10.00 20.76 0.12
C LEU A 411 -10.04 19.42 0.84
N ALA A 412 -9.63 18.33 0.17
CA ALA A 412 -9.56 17.01 0.80
C ALA A 412 -8.57 16.99 1.97
N ASN A 413 -7.39 17.61 1.79
CA ASN A 413 -6.38 17.75 2.84
C ASN A 413 -6.92 18.55 4.03
N ARG A 414 -7.55 19.71 3.78
CA ARG A 414 -8.18 20.53 4.84
C ARG A 414 -9.18 19.74 5.67
N LEU A 415 -10.12 19.06 5.00
CA LEU A 415 -11.15 18.27 5.68
C LEU A 415 -10.59 17.04 6.39
N THR A 416 -9.51 16.47 5.86
CA THR A 416 -8.78 15.39 6.52
C THR A 416 -8.11 15.88 7.80
N ILE A 417 -7.43 17.03 7.77
CA ILE A 417 -6.82 17.63 8.96
C ILE A 417 -7.89 17.94 10.02
N ASP A 418 -9.05 18.49 9.62
CA ASP A 418 -10.20 18.71 10.51
C ASP A 418 -10.66 17.40 11.17
N ALA A 419 -10.79 16.32 10.38
CA ALA A 419 -11.20 15.01 10.87
C ALA A 419 -10.17 14.40 11.84
N LEU A 420 -8.87 14.52 11.54
CA LEU A 420 -7.79 14.02 12.39
C LEU A 420 -7.68 14.82 13.69
N GLU A 421 -7.81 16.15 13.64
CA GLU A 421 -7.87 16.99 14.85
C GLU A 421 -9.04 16.57 15.76
N ALA A 422 -10.23 16.37 15.18
CA ALA A 422 -11.40 15.93 15.93
C ALA A 422 -11.22 14.52 16.52
N ALA A 423 -10.55 13.63 15.80
CA ALA A 423 -10.19 12.29 16.27
C ALA A 423 -9.20 12.36 17.44
N LEU A 424 -8.13 13.14 17.34
CA LEU A 424 -7.14 13.35 18.41
C LEU A 424 -7.77 13.92 19.67
N LYS A 425 -8.62 14.95 19.54
CA LYS A 425 -9.38 15.53 20.67
C LYS A 425 -10.30 14.50 21.34
N SER A 426 -10.78 13.50 20.60
CA SER A 426 -11.64 12.45 21.14
C SER A 426 -10.87 11.38 21.92
N VAL A 427 -9.65 11.06 21.50
CA VAL A 427 -8.79 10.06 22.18
C VAL A 427 -7.88 10.66 23.26
N CYS A 428 -7.66 11.98 23.23
CA CYS A 428 -6.86 12.72 24.22
C CYS A 428 -7.63 13.95 24.75
N PRO A 429 -8.75 13.78 25.47
CA PRO A 429 -9.59 14.90 25.92
C PRO A 429 -8.91 15.88 26.90
N GLY A 430 -7.75 15.52 27.47
CA GLY A 430 -6.95 16.39 28.34
C GLY A 430 -5.81 17.16 27.64
N GLU A 431 -5.59 16.94 26.34
CA GLU A 431 -4.50 17.53 25.56
C GLU A 431 -5.05 18.29 24.34
N THR A 432 -6.18 19.00 24.52
CA THR A 432 -6.94 19.58 23.39
C THR A 432 -6.37 20.91 22.87
N GLU A 433 -5.56 21.60 23.66
CA GLU A 433 -4.92 22.87 23.28
C GLU A 433 -3.66 22.66 22.43
N ASP A 434 -2.87 21.61 22.75
CA ASP A 434 -1.70 21.19 22.00
C ASP A 434 -1.80 19.70 21.69
N LEU A 435 -2.13 19.39 20.44
CA LEU A 435 -2.35 18.02 19.97
C LEU A 435 -1.03 17.30 19.62
N SER A 436 0.13 17.97 19.64
CA SER A 436 1.39 17.39 19.18
C SER A 436 1.81 16.16 19.98
N ALA A 437 1.69 16.24 21.31
CA ALA A 437 1.97 15.11 22.20
C ALA A 437 1.02 13.93 21.95
N CYS A 438 -0.28 14.21 21.79
CA CYS A 438 -1.27 13.19 21.43
C CYS A 438 -0.95 12.55 20.08
N GLN A 439 -0.70 13.36 19.06
CA GLN A 439 -0.37 12.92 17.72
C GLN A 439 0.94 12.10 17.69
N SER A 440 1.96 12.42 18.48
CA SER A 440 3.17 11.58 18.56
C SER A 440 2.90 10.16 19.05
N ARG A 441 1.84 9.95 19.85
CA ARG A 441 1.42 8.63 20.32
C ARG A 441 0.53 7.92 19.30
N HIS A 442 -0.39 8.64 18.66
CA HIS A 442 -1.38 8.06 17.75
C HIS A 442 -0.92 7.96 16.29
N ARG A 443 0.01 8.81 15.87
CA ARG A 443 0.69 8.83 14.57
C ARG A 443 -0.28 8.85 13.39
N PHE A 444 -1.35 9.63 13.44
CA PHE A 444 -2.29 9.71 12.31
C PHE A 444 -1.60 10.28 11.07
N ARG A 445 -2.04 9.79 9.90
CA ARG A 445 -1.38 10.06 8.62
C ARG A 445 -2.35 10.60 7.59
N ILE A 446 -1.80 11.44 6.72
CA ILE A 446 -2.41 11.76 5.44
C ILE A 446 -1.62 11.03 4.36
N GLU A 447 -2.30 10.15 3.65
CA GLU A 447 -1.75 9.47 2.50
C GLU A 447 -1.81 10.39 1.29
N HIS A 448 -0.72 10.43 0.52
CA HIS A 448 -0.38 11.37 -0.54
C HIS A 448 -0.01 12.75 -0.02
N ALA A 449 -0.91 13.42 0.69
CA ALA A 449 -0.74 14.82 1.13
C ALA A 449 -0.24 15.70 -0.05
N GLN A 450 -0.85 15.50 -1.22
CA GLN A 450 -0.25 15.89 -2.49
C GLN A 450 -0.39 17.38 -2.78
N ILE A 451 -1.52 17.99 -2.45
CA ILE A 451 -1.81 19.42 -2.65
C ILE A 451 -2.31 19.94 -1.31
N ILE A 452 -1.52 20.78 -0.67
CA ILE A 452 -1.79 21.25 0.69
C ILE A 452 -1.77 22.77 0.69
N HIS A 453 -2.91 23.40 0.96
CA HIS A 453 -2.98 24.85 1.11
C HIS A 453 -2.01 25.34 2.21
N PRO A 454 -1.35 26.52 2.10
CA PRO A 454 -0.32 26.94 3.05
C PRO A 454 -0.78 26.97 4.52
N ASP A 455 -2.00 27.43 4.78
CA ASP A 455 -2.60 27.39 6.13
C ASP A 455 -2.67 25.97 6.70
N ASP A 456 -2.93 24.98 5.84
CA ASP A 456 -3.03 23.58 6.23
C ASP A 456 -1.65 22.93 6.41
N GLN A 457 -0.63 23.39 5.67
CA GLN A 457 0.77 23.02 5.94
C GLN A 457 1.16 23.43 7.37
N GLU A 458 0.86 24.68 7.78
CA GLU A 458 1.16 25.15 9.14
C GLU A 458 0.47 24.29 10.22
N ARG A 459 -0.78 23.90 9.99
CA ARG A 459 -1.53 23.00 10.89
C ARG A 459 -0.85 21.64 11.00
N MET A 460 -0.40 21.07 9.88
CA MET A 460 0.32 19.79 9.88
C MET A 460 1.60 19.86 10.70
N HIS A 461 2.40 20.92 10.55
CA HIS A 461 3.61 21.13 11.37
C HIS A 461 3.27 21.25 12.86
N ARG A 462 2.30 22.10 13.20
CA ARG A 462 1.91 22.34 14.60
C ARG A 462 1.44 21.07 15.30
N ILE A 463 0.67 20.23 14.61
CA ILE A 463 0.11 19.01 15.18
C ILE A 463 1.10 17.83 15.05
N GLY A 464 2.00 17.83 14.07
CA GLY A 464 2.84 16.68 13.73
C GLY A 464 2.07 15.58 12.98
N ILE A 465 1.08 15.96 12.16
CA ILE A 465 0.39 15.00 11.28
C ILE A 465 1.40 14.45 10.27
N ILE A 466 1.49 13.13 10.17
CA ILE A 466 2.53 12.51 9.33
C ILE A 466 2.07 12.52 7.87
N PRO A 467 2.79 13.18 6.95
CA PRO A 467 2.54 13.03 5.52
C PRO A 467 3.19 11.73 5.02
N SER A 468 2.43 10.93 4.28
CA SER A 468 2.91 9.74 3.56
C SER A 468 2.94 10.06 2.07
N ILE A 469 4.14 10.36 1.57
CA ILE A 469 4.38 11.00 0.27
C ILE A 469 4.96 9.99 -0.71
N GLN A 470 4.52 10.05 -1.96
CA GLN A 470 5.07 9.26 -3.08
C GLN A 470 5.93 10.18 -3.96
N PRO A 471 7.27 10.16 -3.86
CA PRO A 471 8.12 11.06 -4.64
C PRO A 471 7.93 10.93 -6.16
N THR A 472 7.65 9.71 -6.63
CA THR A 472 7.39 9.40 -8.05
C THR A 472 6.16 10.10 -8.58
N HIS A 473 5.09 10.28 -7.78
CA HIS A 473 3.88 11.01 -8.20
C HIS A 473 4.22 12.42 -8.68
N ALA A 474 5.15 13.13 -8.02
CA ALA A 474 5.57 14.44 -8.47
C ALA A 474 6.16 14.40 -9.89
N THR A 475 6.95 13.37 -10.20
CA THR A 475 7.63 13.24 -11.49
C THR A 475 6.78 12.58 -12.58
N SER A 476 5.74 11.85 -12.21
CA SER A 476 4.72 11.34 -13.14
C SER A 476 3.71 12.43 -13.48
N ASP A 477 3.32 13.24 -12.49
CA ASP A 477 2.31 14.28 -12.65
C ASP A 477 2.84 15.59 -13.24
N MET A 478 4.16 15.84 -13.18
CA MET A 478 4.77 17.09 -13.69
C MET A 478 4.41 17.41 -15.16
N ALA A 479 4.01 16.41 -15.94
CA ALA A 479 3.57 16.59 -17.32
C ALA A 479 2.20 17.28 -17.44
N TYR A 480 1.40 17.36 -16.38
CA TYR A 480 0.05 17.94 -16.40
C TYR A 480 -0.34 18.75 -15.16
N ALA A 481 0.36 18.61 -14.04
CA ALA A 481 0.01 19.24 -12.77
C ALA A 481 -0.18 20.76 -12.90
N GLU A 482 0.75 21.45 -13.57
CA GLU A 482 0.65 22.90 -13.76
C GLU A 482 -0.52 23.31 -14.66
N ARG A 483 -0.89 22.50 -15.67
CA ARG A 483 -2.10 22.78 -16.46
C ARG A 483 -3.37 22.67 -15.61
N ARG A 484 -3.37 21.79 -14.61
CA ARG A 484 -4.53 21.55 -13.73
C ARG A 484 -4.61 22.54 -12.59
N LEU A 485 -3.50 22.85 -11.95
CA LEU A 485 -3.47 23.68 -10.74
C LEU A 485 -3.07 25.13 -11.02
N GLY A 486 -2.42 25.41 -12.16
CA GLY A 486 -1.80 26.70 -12.42
C GLY A 486 -0.47 26.83 -11.69
N GLU A 487 0.36 27.77 -12.14
CA GLU A 487 1.73 27.97 -11.64
C GLU A 487 1.78 28.19 -10.13
N GLU A 488 0.90 29.05 -9.59
CA GLU A 488 0.94 29.42 -8.18
C GLU A 488 0.64 28.24 -7.24
N ARG A 489 -0.50 27.56 -7.41
CA ARG A 489 -0.86 26.40 -6.59
C ARG A 489 0.16 25.27 -6.73
N THR A 490 0.68 25.04 -7.94
CA THR A 490 1.75 24.06 -8.15
C THR A 490 3.00 24.40 -7.33
N ARG A 491 3.39 25.68 -7.33
CA ARG A 491 4.60 26.18 -6.64
C ARG A 491 4.45 26.20 -5.10
N THR A 492 3.28 26.55 -4.58
CA THR A 492 3.09 26.78 -3.13
C THR A 492 2.44 25.61 -2.39
N GLU A 493 1.68 24.76 -3.07
CA GLU A 493 0.83 23.74 -2.41
C GLU A 493 1.18 22.31 -2.81
N ALA A 494 1.62 22.10 -4.04
CA ALA A 494 1.72 20.76 -4.60
C ALA A 494 3.09 20.09 -4.34
N TYR A 495 3.07 18.78 -4.12
CA TYR A 495 4.22 17.88 -4.00
C TYR A 495 5.31 18.38 -3.04
N ARG A 496 4.89 18.97 -1.91
CA ARG A 496 5.78 19.43 -0.83
C ARG A 496 6.49 18.22 -0.24
N MET A 497 7.82 18.27 -0.14
CA MET A 497 8.63 17.19 0.43
C MET A 497 9.64 17.77 1.41
N ARG A 498 10.58 18.58 0.90
CA ARG A 498 11.59 19.24 1.74
C ARG A 498 10.92 20.11 2.81
N SER A 499 9.84 20.80 2.44
CA SER A 499 9.09 21.63 3.36
C SER A 499 8.46 20.86 4.52
N LEU A 500 8.22 19.55 4.37
CA LEU A 500 7.59 18.70 5.40
C LEU A 500 8.59 17.79 6.14
N LEU A 501 9.90 18.00 5.94
CA LEU A 501 10.92 17.07 6.40
C LEU A 501 11.03 16.97 7.93
N ASP A 502 10.77 18.06 8.65
CA ASP A 502 10.86 18.18 10.12
C ASP A 502 9.78 17.37 10.87
N ILE A 503 8.67 17.03 10.21
CA ILE A 503 7.62 16.16 10.76
C ILE A 503 7.83 14.67 10.42
N ASN A 504 8.99 14.34 9.81
CA ASN A 504 9.44 13.01 9.40
C ASN A 504 8.45 12.33 8.43
N PRO A 505 8.44 12.73 7.15
CA PRO A 505 7.57 12.14 6.16
C PRO A 505 7.85 10.64 6.01
N VAL A 506 6.79 9.88 5.77
CA VAL A 506 6.86 8.50 5.32
C VAL A 506 6.97 8.54 3.79
N LEU A 507 7.94 7.86 3.19
CA LEU A 507 8.03 7.76 1.73
C LEU A 507 7.58 6.37 1.25
N GLY A 508 6.84 6.34 0.14
CA GLY A 508 6.38 5.12 -0.50
C GLY A 508 6.26 5.28 -2.01
N SER A 509 5.84 4.22 -2.71
CA SER A 509 5.61 4.28 -4.16
C SER A 509 4.13 4.34 -4.54
N ASP A 510 3.24 3.81 -3.70
CA ASP A 510 1.86 3.50 -4.07
C ASP A 510 1.74 2.43 -5.17
N PHE A 511 2.64 1.43 -5.16
CA PHE A 511 2.56 0.31 -6.10
C PHE A 511 1.16 -0.38 -6.04
N PRO A 512 0.60 -0.82 -7.18
CA PRO A 512 1.17 -0.82 -8.53
C PRO A 512 0.99 0.48 -9.34
N VAL A 513 0.47 1.58 -8.76
CA VAL A 513 0.29 2.86 -9.48
C VAL A 513 1.62 3.34 -10.03
N GLU A 514 2.65 3.32 -9.19
CA GLU A 514 4.04 3.51 -9.58
C GLU A 514 4.86 2.23 -9.35
N PRO A 515 6.03 2.11 -10.01
CA PRO A 515 6.95 1.00 -9.76
C PRO A 515 7.37 0.93 -8.27
N PRO A 516 7.46 -0.28 -7.68
CA PRO A 516 7.79 -0.45 -6.26
C PRO A 516 9.26 -0.19 -5.92
N ASN A 517 10.09 0.18 -6.91
CA ASN A 517 11.54 0.33 -6.71
C ASN A 517 11.84 1.58 -5.87
N PRO A 518 12.34 1.45 -4.62
CA PRO A 518 12.59 2.62 -3.77
C PRO A 518 13.64 3.56 -4.36
N PHE A 519 14.58 3.05 -5.18
CA PHE A 519 15.60 3.88 -5.81
C PHE A 519 15.04 4.79 -6.91
N GLU A 520 13.91 4.44 -7.52
CA GLU A 520 13.17 5.35 -8.38
C GLU A 520 12.53 6.48 -7.56
N GLY A 521 11.96 6.16 -6.40
CA GLY A 521 11.48 7.13 -5.42
C GLY A 521 12.58 8.05 -4.89
N VAL A 522 13.74 7.50 -4.53
CA VAL A 522 14.91 8.28 -4.10
C VAL A 522 15.39 9.19 -5.23
N TYR A 523 15.48 8.69 -6.47
CA TYR A 523 15.86 9.50 -7.62
C TYR A 523 14.87 10.65 -7.86
N ALA A 524 13.56 10.38 -7.81
CA ALA A 524 12.52 11.38 -7.96
C ALA A 524 12.58 12.44 -6.84
N ALA A 525 12.81 12.02 -5.59
CA ALA A 525 12.96 12.93 -4.45
C ALA A 525 14.18 13.84 -4.56
N VAL A 526 15.31 13.31 -5.04
CA VAL A 526 16.60 14.00 -5.06
C VAL A 526 16.81 14.88 -6.29
N THR A 527 16.21 14.50 -7.42
CA THR A 527 16.42 15.18 -8.71
C THR A 527 15.18 15.91 -9.20
N ARG A 528 13.99 15.50 -8.75
CA ARG A 528 12.70 15.97 -9.28
C ARG A 528 12.57 15.77 -10.79
N LYS A 529 13.11 14.66 -11.29
CA LYS A 529 13.06 14.22 -12.70
C LYS A 529 12.46 12.84 -12.78
N ASN A 530 11.87 12.52 -13.94
CA ASN A 530 11.30 11.20 -14.17
C ASN A 530 12.41 10.12 -14.12
N PRO A 531 12.27 9.05 -13.29
CA PRO A 531 13.27 8.00 -13.14
C PRO A 531 13.60 7.25 -14.44
N HIS A 532 12.60 7.06 -15.30
CA HIS A 532 12.73 6.33 -16.56
C HIS A 532 13.45 7.13 -17.64
N THR A 533 13.17 8.43 -17.76
CA THR A 533 13.75 9.27 -18.83
C THR A 533 14.98 10.06 -18.38
N GLY A 534 15.10 10.31 -17.08
CA GLY A 534 16.17 11.12 -16.52
C GLY A 534 16.00 12.63 -16.71
N VAL A 535 14.84 13.10 -17.19
CA VAL A 535 14.56 14.52 -17.47
C VAL A 535 13.32 15.02 -16.71
N GLY A 536 13.29 16.31 -16.41
CA GLY A 536 12.10 17.01 -15.92
C GLY A 536 11.10 17.32 -17.05
N PRO A 537 10.01 18.08 -16.78
CA PRO A 537 9.06 18.48 -17.79
C PRO A 537 9.68 19.52 -18.74
N PRO A 538 9.06 19.79 -19.91
CA PRO A 538 9.53 20.82 -20.83
C PRO A 538 9.75 22.17 -20.13
N GLY A 539 10.90 22.79 -20.34
CA GLY A 539 11.30 24.06 -19.68
C GLY A 539 11.94 23.89 -18.30
N HIS A 540 11.92 22.69 -17.73
CA HIS A 540 12.53 22.34 -16.45
C HIS A 540 13.32 21.03 -16.57
N GLU A 541 14.09 20.87 -17.64
CA GLU A 541 14.79 19.61 -17.96
C GLU A 541 15.75 19.17 -16.84
N GLY A 542 16.27 20.13 -16.07
CA GLY A 542 17.14 19.91 -14.90
C GLY A 542 16.43 19.46 -13.62
N GLY A 543 15.09 19.48 -13.59
CA GLY A 543 14.26 19.08 -12.43
C GLY A 543 13.16 20.08 -12.11
N TRP A 544 12.04 19.58 -11.59
CA TRP A 544 10.81 20.34 -11.35
C TRP A 544 10.62 20.70 -9.86
N HIS A 545 10.51 21.99 -9.53
CA HIS A 545 10.47 22.49 -8.14
C HIS A 545 11.64 21.97 -7.29
N LEU A 546 12.87 22.29 -7.70
CA LEU A 546 14.10 21.84 -7.05
C LEU A 546 14.27 22.33 -5.61
N GLU A 547 13.56 23.39 -5.23
CA GLU A 547 13.43 23.87 -3.86
C GLU A 547 12.82 22.81 -2.91
N GLU A 548 12.01 21.89 -3.44
CA GLU A 548 11.44 20.75 -2.70
C GLU A 548 12.28 19.47 -2.78
N ALA A 549 13.45 19.51 -3.41
CA ALA A 549 14.32 18.35 -3.51
C ALA A 549 14.97 17.95 -2.16
N LEU A 550 15.11 16.65 -1.95
CA LEU A 550 15.79 16.06 -0.80
C LEU A 550 17.26 15.74 -1.10
N SER A 551 18.09 15.56 -0.07
CA SER A 551 19.36 14.84 -0.21
C SER A 551 19.11 13.33 -0.34
N VAL A 552 20.12 12.56 -0.76
CA VAL A 552 20.02 11.11 -0.85
C VAL A 552 19.76 10.51 0.53
N GLU A 553 20.43 11.00 1.56
CA GLU A 553 20.24 10.59 2.95
C GLU A 553 18.83 10.88 3.43
N GLN A 554 18.30 12.08 3.15
CA GLN A 554 16.94 12.46 3.53
C GLN A 554 15.88 11.58 2.84
N ALA A 555 16.08 11.26 1.55
CA ALA A 555 15.19 10.36 0.83
C ALA A 555 15.27 8.91 1.37
N LEU A 556 16.48 8.39 1.61
CA LEU A 556 16.65 7.07 2.23
C LEU A 556 16.05 7.02 3.65
N ASP A 557 16.10 8.11 4.39
CA ASP A 557 15.49 8.20 5.72
C ASP A 557 13.98 7.99 5.67
N GLY A 558 13.32 8.58 4.67
CA GLY A 558 11.89 8.40 4.42
C GLY A 558 11.49 6.93 4.13
N PHE A 559 12.32 6.21 3.38
CA PHE A 559 12.16 4.77 3.09
C PHE A 559 12.72 3.84 4.20
N THR A 560 13.22 4.40 5.30
CA THR A 560 13.74 3.62 6.44
C THR A 560 13.12 4.09 7.76
N ARG A 561 13.73 5.04 8.46
CA ARG A 561 13.24 5.52 9.77
C ARG A 561 11.87 6.22 9.66
N GLY A 562 11.60 6.92 8.56
CA GLY A 562 10.30 7.53 8.26
C GLY A 562 9.19 6.48 8.22
N ALA A 563 9.35 5.48 7.35
CA ALA A 563 8.45 4.32 7.30
C ALA A 563 8.33 3.61 8.66
N ALA A 564 9.45 3.34 9.35
CA ALA A 564 9.43 2.72 10.68
C ALA A 564 8.61 3.56 11.70
N LYS A 565 8.75 4.89 11.70
CA LYS A 565 7.92 5.79 12.51
C LYS A 565 6.46 5.65 12.17
N GLY A 566 6.11 5.63 10.88
CA GLY A 566 4.74 5.43 10.41
C GLY A 566 4.10 4.11 10.87
N ALA A 567 4.90 3.07 11.14
CA ALA A 567 4.46 1.75 11.58
C ALA A 567 4.69 1.43 13.07
N PHE A 568 5.09 2.40 13.90
CA PHE A 568 5.41 2.17 15.32
C PHE A 568 6.61 1.22 15.54
N LEU A 569 7.58 1.24 14.62
CA LEU A 569 8.76 0.39 14.59
C LEU A 569 10.07 1.17 14.79
N GLU A 570 10.02 2.39 15.33
CA GLU A 570 11.21 3.17 15.61
C GLU A 570 12.21 2.38 16.46
N GLY A 571 13.48 2.38 16.06
CA GLY A 571 14.54 1.61 16.73
C GLY A 571 14.50 0.10 16.48
N LYS A 572 13.48 -0.43 15.81
CA LYS A 572 13.38 -1.83 15.39
C LYS A 572 13.55 -2.04 13.89
N ALA A 573 13.03 -1.14 13.06
CA ALA A 573 13.12 -1.21 11.60
C ALA A 573 13.82 0.02 11.02
N GLY A 574 14.36 -0.10 9.81
CA GLY A 574 15.05 1.00 9.12
C GLY A 574 16.38 1.43 9.75
N VAL A 575 16.95 0.60 10.63
CA VAL A 575 18.24 0.83 11.31
C VAL A 575 19.00 -0.49 11.46
N ILE A 576 20.34 -0.43 11.46
CA ILE A 576 21.21 -1.55 11.87
C ILE A 576 21.76 -1.21 13.23
N LYS A 577 21.15 -1.78 14.28
CA LYS A 577 21.48 -1.55 15.68
C LYS A 577 21.12 -2.79 16.49
N GLU A 578 21.85 -3.06 17.56
CA GLU A 578 21.53 -4.12 18.52
C GLU A 578 20.05 -4.12 18.93
N GLY A 579 19.41 -5.29 18.86
CA GLY A 579 18.00 -5.50 19.17
C GLY A 579 17.02 -5.13 18.05
N ALA A 580 17.47 -4.46 16.98
CA ALA A 580 16.65 -4.20 15.80
C ALA A 580 16.50 -5.45 14.93
N PHE A 581 15.47 -5.47 14.09
CA PHE A 581 15.28 -6.52 13.09
C PHE A 581 16.49 -6.62 12.18
N ALA A 582 16.98 -7.83 11.97
CA ALA A 582 18.13 -8.11 11.11
C ALA A 582 17.74 -8.03 9.63
N ASP A 583 17.33 -6.85 9.19
CA ASP A 583 16.95 -6.57 7.81
C ASP A 583 17.94 -5.58 7.18
N TRP A 584 18.55 -5.97 6.06
CA TRP A 584 19.51 -5.11 5.36
C TRP A 584 19.51 -5.36 3.86
N VAL A 585 20.00 -4.37 3.12
CA VAL A 585 20.17 -4.43 1.66
C VAL A 585 21.66 -4.30 1.35
N VAL A 586 22.16 -5.15 0.45
CA VAL A 586 23.53 -5.07 -0.07
C VAL A 586 23.49 -4.47 -1.46
N LEU A 587 24.31 -3.44 -1.69
CA LEU A 587 24.45 -2.72 -2.96
C LEU A 587 25.86 -2.88 -3.52
N ASP A 588 26.03 -2.78 -4.83
CA ASP A 588 27.38 -2.81 -5.44
C ASP A 588 28.17 -1.50 -5.23
N TYR A 589 27.48 -0.42 -4.86
CA TYR A 589 28.08 0.91 -4.66
C TYR A 589 27.54 1.58 -3.39
N ASP A 590 28.35 2.44 -2.79
CA ASP A 590 27.88 3.36 -1.75
C ASP A 590 26.92 4.39 -2.38
N VAL A 591 25.62 4.19 -2.14
CA VAL A 591 24.51 4.99 -2.70
C VAL A 591 24.63 6.50 -2.42
N THR A 592 25.38 6.90 -1.39
CA THR A 592 25.58 8.33 -1.07
C THR A 592 26.74 8.97 -1.80
N LYS A 593 27.57 8.17 -2.48
CA LYS A 593 28.75 8.63 -3.25
C LYS A 593 28.58 8.52 -4.76
N VAL A 594 27.51 7.86 -5.23
CA VAL A 594 27.22 7.78 -6.67
C VAL A 594 26.66 9.10 -7.20
N GLY A 595 26.87 9.37 -8.48
CA GLY A 595 26.21 10.50 -9.14
C GLY A 595 24.69 10.33 -9.11
N LYS A 596 23.93 11.43 -8.97
CA LYS A 596 22.46 11.38 -8.87
C LYS A 596 21.80 10.59 -10.01
N GLU A 597 22.34 10.67 -11.23
CA GLU A 597 21.86 9.92 -12.40
C GLU A 597 22.05 8.40 -12.28
N GLU A 598 23.02 7.92 -11.50
CA GLU A 598 23.26 6.50 -11.29
C GLU A 598 22.15 5.85 -10.45
N LEU A 599 21.48 6.63 -9.58
CA LEU A 599 20.44 6.12 -8.68
C LEU A 599 19.31 5.41 -9.44
N ARG A 600 18.92 5.90 -10.62
CA ARG A 600 17.86 5.30 -11.44
C ARG A 600 18.24 3.96 -12.08
N ARG A 601 19.53 3.59 -12.06
CA ARG A 601 20.08 2.35 -12.62
C ARG A 601 20.62 1.41 -11.54
N LEU A 602 20.47 1.79 -10.28
CA LEU A 602 20.97 1.05 -9.14
C LEU A 602 20.24 -0.29 -9.06
N LYS A 603 21.01 -1.37 -8.92
CA LYS A 603 20.50 -2.72 -8.73
C LYS A 603 20.88 -3.19 -7.34
N VAL A 604 19.93 -3.80 -6.66
CA VAL A 604 20.18 -4.46 -5.37
C VAL A 604 20.94 -5.74 -5.65
N ARG A 605 21.99 -5.99 -4.87
CA ARG A 605 22.79 -7.22 -4.95
C ARG A 605 22.15 -8.33 -4.13
N GLU A 606 21.77 -8.01 -2.89
CA GLU A 606 21.13 -8.94 -1.96
C GLU A 606 20.12 -8.22 -1.07
N THR A 607 19.06 -8.93 -0.69
CA THR A 607 18.07 -8.47 0.30
C THR A 607 17.96 -9.51 1.40
N TRP A 608 17.98 -9.04 2.65
CA TRP A 608 17.94 -9.87 3.85
C TRP A 608 16.80 -9.43 4.77
N VAL A 609 16.04 -10.41 5.28
CA VAL A 609 14.92 -10.20 6.20
C VAL A 609 15.06 -11.15 7.38
N GLY A 610 15.10 -10.61 8.59
CA GLY A 610 15.25 -11.39 9.82
C GLY A 610 16.49 -12.30 9.82
N GLY A 611 17.59 -11.85 9.23
CA GLY A 611 18.83 -12.61 9.11
C GLY A 611 18.85 -13.66 8.00
N LYS A 612 17.79 -13.78 7.20
CA LYS A 612 17.69 -14.73 6.09
C LYS A 612 17.79 -13.99 4.75
N ARG A 613 18.61 -14.51 3.84
CA ARG A 613 18.70 -13.96 2.47
C ARG A 613 17.46 -14.35 1.69
N VAL A 614 16.69 -13.35 1.27
CA VAL A 614 15.43 -13.53 0.51
C VAL A 614 15.59 -13.20 -0.98
N TYR A 615 16.71 -12.57 -1.36
CA TYR A 615 17.08 -12.31 -2.74
C TYR A 615 18.60 -12.20 -2.89
N GLN A 616 19.13 -12.72 -4.01
CA GLN A 616 20.45 -12.42 -4.53
C GLN A 616 20.39 -12.29 -6.06
N VAL A 617 21.11 -11.30 -6.62
CA VAL A 617 21.32 -11.21 -8.07
C VAL A 617 21.89 -12.52 -8.61
N GLY A 618 21.21 -13.09 -9.60
CA GLY A 618 21.54 -14.40 -10.17
C GLY A 618 20.62 -15.54 -9.72
N ASP A 619 19.85 -15.38 -8.63
CA ASP A 619 18.90 -16.42 -8.19
C ASP A 619 17.79 -16.69 -9.24
N GLU A 620 17.50 -15.69 -10.08
CA GLU A 620 16.48 -15.78 -11.14
C GLU A 620 16.77 -16.87 -12.19
N THR A 621 18.03 -17.28 -12.36
CA THR A 621 18.37 -18.34 -13.34
C THR A 621 17.98 -19.73 -12.86
N ASN A 622 17.71 -19.93 -11.57
CA ASN A 622 17.39 -21.26 -11.02
C ASN A 622 15.89 -21.55 -10.87
N THR A 623 15.01 -20.54 -10.91
CA THR A 623 13.56 -20.76 -10.75
C THR A 623 12.80 -21.04 -12.05
N ASN A 624 13.46 -20.95 -13.22
CA ASN A 624 12.88 -21.32 -14.52
C ASN A 624 13.19 -22.78 -14.95
N GLY A 625 13.69 -23.60 -14.03
CA GLY A 625 14.07 -25.01 -14.23
C GLY A 625 12.93 -25.99 -14.58
N GLU A 626 11.74 -25.51 -14.94
CA GLU A 626 10.64 -26.32 -15.50
C GLU A 626 10.28 -25.97 -16.96
N SER A 627 11.11 -25.20 -17.69
CA SER A 627 10.83 -24.93 -19.12
C SER A 627 12.00 -25.06 -20.12
N GLU A 628 13.19 -25.50 -19.71
CA GLU A 628 14.25 -25.89 -20.67
C GLU A 628 14.07 -27.36 -21.10
N ALA A 629 13.04 -27.59 -21.91
CA ALA A 629 12.90 -28.82 -22.72
C ALA A 629 12.36 -28.48 -24.11
N LYS A 630 12.98 -27.50 -24.79
CA LYS A 630 12.78 -27.23 -26.22
C LYS A 630 14.03 -26.61 -26.85
N GLU A 631 15.08 -27.42 -26.98
CA GLU A 631 16.09 -27.27 -28.02
C GLU A 631 16.79 -28.63 -28.19
N ASP A 632 16.11 -29.54 -28.90
CA ASP A 632 16.66 -30.66 -29.68
C ASP A 632 15.48 -31.52 -30.19
N LEU A 633 14.92 -31.11 -31.34
CA LEU A 633 14.19 -31.96 -32.31
C LEU A 633 13.97 -31.22 -33.63
#